data_AF-A0A973C3N6-F1
#
_entry.id   AF-A0A973C3N6-F1
#
_cell.length_a   1.000
_cell.length_b   1.000
_cell.length_c   1.000
_cell.angle_alpha   90.00
_cell.angle_beta   90.00
_cell.angle_gamma   90.00
#
_symmetry.space_group_name_H-M   'P 1'
#
loop_
_entity.id
_entity.type
_entity.pdbx_description
1 polymer ?
#
loop_
_entity_poly.entity_id
_entity_poly.type
_entity_poly.pdbx_seq_one_letter_code
_entity_poly.pdbx_strand_id
1 'polypeptide(L)'
;MTYISQISSNIIPRTHYAIDHRHRGFTLLELLVVVGILAILAGGAMYSFNQNSVKESQLATAKTEMLNIRNALLTYKKDNFSFPSQTSPVDLLFLYSSMDSNGTIQIPWNNDYQRGWRGPYLSGGDSGLVDIGNQLISDGSGSPLFGDMSSIVRAIPDPFQLMPQKFKQDTRTIQACNDPDPSTHNCVLEWWSVGTTSSNYQPPHQAYGRPYLLFDLNTKDHARIVSMGPNGRYDGRALTSDETCHSQFNDDLVLCVY
;
A
#
# COMPACT_ATOMS: atom_id res chain seq x y z
N MET A 1 85.86 70.85 -17.69
CA MET A 1 84.62 70.37 -18.35
C MET A 1 84.27 69.02 -17.75
N THR A 2 83.01 68.78 -17.39
CA THR A 2 82.42 67.47 -16.96
C THR A 2 83.17 66.62 -15.92
N TYR A 3 82.57 66.44 -14.75
CA TYR A 3 82.32 65.12 -14.16
C TYR A 3 81.03 65.19 -13.32
N ILE A 4 80.08 64.27 -13.56
CA ILE A 4 78.78 64.22 -12.88
C ILE A 4 78.90 63.33 -11.64
N SER A 5 78.26 63.73 -10.55
CA SER A 5 78.30 63.08 -9.24
C SER A 5 77.56 61.74 -9.19
N GLN A 6 78.06 60.84 -8.32
CA GLN A 6 77.41 59.57 -8.02
C GLN A 6 76.14 59.76 -7.18
N ILE A 7 75.17 58.87 -7.37
CA ILE A 7 74.19 58.49 -6.34
C ILE A 7 74.20 56.97 -6.26
N SER A 8 74.63 56.43 -5.13
CA SER A 8 74.56 55.00 -4.83
C SER A 8 73.22 54.70 -4.14
N SER A 9 72.36 53.92 -4.79
CA SER A 9 71.09 53.46 -4.23
C SER A 9 71.25 52.10 -3.54
N ASN A 10 71.42 52.12 -2.21
CA ASN A 10 71.35 50.91 -1.41
C ASN A 10 69.91 50.36 -1.37
N ILE A 11 69.67 49.26 -2.08
CA ILE A 11 68.37 48.57 -2.10
C ILE A 11 68.28 47.66 -0.86
N ILE A 12 67.42 48.02 0.09
CA ILE A 12 67.13 47.18 1.27
C ILE A 12 66.07 46.13 0.87
N PRO A 13 66.35 44.82 1.00
CA PRO A 13 65.35 43.79 0.72
C PRO A 13 64.26 43.77 1.81
N ARG A 14 62.98 43.87 1.40
CA ARG A 14 61.85 43.61 2.29
C ARG A 14 61.72 42.11 2.55
N THR A 15 61.98 41.69 3.78
CA THR A 15 61.69 40.32 4.23
C THR A 15 60.18 40.13 4.42
N HIS A 16 59.54 39.48 3.45
CA HIS A 16 58.17 39.00 3.63
C HIS A 16 58.17 37.83 4.61
N TYR A 17 57.57 38.02 5.79
CA TYR A 17 57.40 36.95 6.77
C TYR A 17 56.25 36.03 6.33
N ALA A 18 56.59 35.00 5.54
CA ALA A 18 55.62 33.99 5.13
C ALA A 18 55.19 33.16 6.34
N ILE A 19 53.89 33.19 6.66
CA ILE A 19 53.31 32.28 7.65
C ILE A 19 53.23 30.91 6.98
N ASP A 20 54.20 30.04 7.27
CA ASP A 20 54.20 28.64 6.87
C ASP A 20 53.02 27.91 7.55
N HIS A 21 51.90 27.83 6.85
CA HIS A 21 50.82 26.90 7.17
C HIS A 21 51.30 25.48 6.88
N ARG A 22 52.06 24.92 7.83
CA ARG A 22 52.44 23.51 7.85
C ARG A 22 51.19 22.67 7.65
N HIS A 23 51.03 22.13 6.44
CA HIS A 23 50.03 21.14 6.14
C HIS A 23 50.35 19.87 6.96
N ARG A 24 49.76 19.80 8.16
CA ARG A 24 49.70 18.57 8.94
C ARG A 24 48.84 17.58 8.17
N GLY A 25 49.49 16.75 7.35
CA GLY A 25 48.83 15.62 6.73
C GLY A 25 48.26 14.69 7.78
N PHE A 26 47.11 14.09 7.49
CA PHE A 26 46.46 13.11 8.36
C PHE A 26 47.44 12.00 8.75
N THR A 27 47.46 11.64 10.02
CA THR A 27 48.28 10.51 10.46
C THR A 27 47.59 9.18 10.08
N LEU A 28 48.38 8.14 9.79
CA LEU A 28 47.82 6.82 9.48
C LEU A 28 46.94 6.29 10.63
N LEU A 29 47.34 6.58 11.87
CA LEU A 29 46.59 6.21 13.08
C LEU A 29 45.24 6.93 13.18
N GLU A 30 45.18 8.22 12.83
CA GLU A 30 43.95 9.01 12.84
C GLU A 30 42.92 8.49 11.82
N LEU A 31 43.37 8.15 10.60
CA LEU A 31 42.50 7.52 9.61
C LEU A 31 42.05 6.11 10.07
N LEU A 32 42.94 5.33 10.71
CA LEU A 32 42.62 4.01 11.26
C LEU A 32 41.55 4.10 12.36
N VAL A 33 41.66 5.06 13.29
CA VAL A 33 40.65 5.28 14.34
C VAL A 33 39.31 5.69 13.74
N VAL A 34 39.30 6.58 12.74
CA VAL A 34 38.05 7.00 12.07
C VAL A 34 37.36 5.82 11.38
N VAL A 35 38.07 5.01 10.58
CA VAL A 35 37.43 3.83 9.95
C VAL A 35 37.03 2.76 10.96
N GLY A 36 37.74 2.64 12.09
CA GLY A 36 37.35 1.76 13.20
C GLY A 36 36.04 2.19 13.87
N ILE A 37 35.88 3.49 14.16
CA ILE A 37 34.63 4.04 14.71
C ILE A 37 33.48 3.87 13.70
N LEU A 38 33.72 4.16 12.41
CA LEU A 38 32.72 3.97 11.36
C LEU A 38 32.29 2.50 11.21
N ALA A 39 33.23 1.55 11.31
CA ALA A 39 32.90 0.12 11.27
C ALA A 39 32.01 -0.32 12.45
N ILE A 40 32.30 0.17 13.66
CA ILE A 40 31.49 -0.13 14.86
C ILE A 40 30.09 0.49 14.73
N LEU A 41 29.98 1.75 14.30
CA LEU A 41 28.70 2.44 14.12
C LEU A 41 27.86 1.81 13.00
N ALA A 42 28.48 1.43 11.88
CA ALA A 42 27.80 0.72 10.79
C ALA A 42 27.27 -0.65 11.24
N GLY A 43 28.07 -1.42 12.00
CA GLY A 43 27.65 -2.70 12.56
C GLY A 43 26.49 -2.57 13.56
N GLY A 44 26.50 -1.52 14.40
CA GLY A 44 25.41 -1.24 15.34
C GLY A 44 24.12 -0.80 14.66
N ALA A 45 24.21 0.06 13.63
CA ALA A 45 23.06 0.60 12.92
C ALA A 45 22.21 -0.49 12.24
N MET A 46 22.84 -1.55 11.72
CA MET A 46 22.13 -2.69 11.12
C MET A 46 21.20 -3.41 12.10
N TYR A 47 21.52 -3.43 13.40
CA TYR A 47 20.71 -4.14 14.40
C TYR A 47 19.41 -3.42 14.75
N SER A 48 19.26 -2.14 14.38
CA SER A 48 18.03 -1.37 14.64
C SER A 48 16.88 -1.69 13.68
N PHE A 49 17.12 -2.43 12.59
CA PHE A 49 16.09 -2.84 11.62
C PHE A 49 15.36 -4.10 12.10
N ASN A 50 14.57 -3.95 13.17
CA ASN A 50 13.78 -5.04 13.70
C ASN A 50 12.52 -5.29 12.85
N GLN A 51 12.48 -6.43 12.15
CA GLN A 51 11.36 -6.79 11.25
C GLN A 51 10.00 -6.86 11.97
N ASN A 52 10.00 -7.09 13.28
CA ASN A 52 8.78 -7.16 14.08
C ASN A 52 8.06 -5.80 14.14
N SER A 53 8.79 -4.69 14.25
CA SER A 53 8.21 -3.34 14.27
C SER A 53 7.54 -2.97 12.95
N VAL A 54 8.01 -3.51 11.82
CA VAL A 54 7.36 -3.33 10.51
C VAL A 54 5.99 -4.03 10.52
N LYS A 55 5.92 -5.29 10.96
CA LYS A 55 4.65 -6.05 11.03
C LYS A 55 3.63 -5.39 11.96
N GLU A 56 4.08 -4.90 13.12
CA GLU A 56 3.21 -4.16 14.04
C GLU A 56 2.68 -2.86 13.42
N SER A 57 3.52 -2.12 12.67
CA SER A 57 3.08 -0.92 11.97
C SER A 57 2.05 -1.23 10.87
N GLN A 58 2.24 -2.31 10.11
CA GLN A 58 1.27 -2.78 9.11
C GLN A 58 -0.07 -3.16 9.75
N LEU A 59 -0.05 -3.92 10.86
CA LEU A 59 -1.27 -4.27 11.62
C LEU A 59 -2.01 -3.03 12.15
N ALA A 60 -1.30 -1.98 12.54
CA ALA A 60 -1.90 -0.71 12.98
C ALA A 60 -2.49 0.11 11.83
N THR A 61 -1.78 0.19 10.69
CA THR A 61 -2.26 0.82 9.45
C THR A 61 -3.53 0.11 8.97
N ALA A 62 -3.54 -1.22 8.91
CA ALA A 62 -4.67 -2.00 8.42
C ALA A 62 -5.95 -1.71 9.22
N LYS A 63 -5.85 -1.73 10.55
CA LYS A 63 -6.98 -1.38 11.44
C LYS A 63 -7.49 0.06 11.22
N THR A 64 -6.59 0.99 10.91
CA THR A 64 -6.94 2.39 10.63
C THR A 64 -7.67 2.53 9.29
N GLU A 65 -7.23 1.81 8.26
CA GLU A 65 -7.88 1.76 6.95
C GLU A 65 -9.26 1.11 7.03
N MET A 66 -9.40 -0.02 7.74
CA MET A 66 -10.70 -0.66 7.98
C MET A 66 -11.68 0.30 8.69
N LEU A 67 -11.23 1.10 9.65
CA LEU A 67 -12.07 2.14 10.29
C LEU A 67 -12.49 3.24 9.30
N ASN A 68 -11.59 3.66 8.40
CA ASN A 68 -11.93 4.63 7.35
C ASN A 68 -12.97 4.08 6.37
N ILE A 69 -12.82 2.83 5.92
CA ILE A 69 -13.79 2.13 5.07
C ILE A 69 -15.13 2.00 5.80
N ARG A 70 -15.15 1.59 7.08
CA ARG A 70 -16.36 1.52 7.91
C ARG A 70 -17.09 2.86 7.97
N ASN A 71 -16.37 3.95 8.21
CA ASN A 71 -16.96 5.28 8.30
C ASN A 71 -17.57 5.73 6.96
N ALA A 72 -16.91 5.43 5.84
CA ALA A 72 -17.43 5.70 4.50
C ALA A 72 -18.68 4.85 4.19
N LEU A 73 -18.67 3.56 4.54
CA LEU A 73 -19.82 2.65 4.43
C LEU A 73 -21.03 3.18 5.23
N LEU A 74 -20.84 3.51 6.51
CA LEU A 74 -21.92 4.03 7.35
C LEU A 74 -22.46 5.38 6.84
N THR A 75 -21.61 6.23 6.28
CA THR A 75 -22.02 7.50 5.65
C THR A 75 -22.80 7.26 4.36
N TYR A 76 -22.34 6.33 3.50
CA TYR A 76 -23.07 5.91 2.31
C TYR A 76 -24.49 5.43 2.67
N LYS A 77 -24.59 4.49 3.63
CA LYS A 77 -25.88 3.94 4.08
C LYS A 77 -26.76 4.99 4.73
N LYS A 78 -26.21 5.97 5.45
CA LYS A 78 -26.97 7.08 6.02
C LYS A 78 -27.64 7.92 4.92
N ASP A 79 -26.92 8.24 3.85
CA ASP A 79 -27.42 9.09 2.78
C ASP A 79 -28.30 8.31 1.75
N ASN A 80 -28.14 6.98 1.65
CA ASN A 80 -28.81 6.12 0.65
C ASN A 80 -29.76 5.06 1.23
N PHE A 81 -29.89 4.97 2.56
CA PHE A 81 -30.73 4.04 3.36
C PHE A 81 -30.35 2.55 3.28
N SER A 82 -29.76 2.10 2.17
CA SER A 82 -29.20 0.76 1.99
C SER A 82 -27.75 0.82 1.53
N PHE A 83 -27.07 -0.32 1.60
CA PHE A 83 -25.85 -0.56 0.84
C PHE A 83 -26.17 -0.91 -0.62
N PRO A 84 -25.19 -0.82 -1.54
CA PRO A 84 -25.34 -1.38 -2.88
C PRO A 84 -25.50 -2.89 -2.83
N SER A 85 -26.07 -3.45 -3.91
CA SER A 85 -25.77 -4.84 -4.27
C SER A 85 -24.36 -4.89 -4.82
N GLN A 86 -23.45 -5.59 -4.13
CA GLN A 86 -22.08 -5.79 -4.58
C GLN A 86 -22.02 -7.01 -5.52
N THR A 87 -21.37 -6.87 -6.68
CA THR A 87 -21.13 -7.99 -7.61
C THR A 87 -20.02 -8.92 -7.09
N SER A 88 -19.04 -8.34 -6.40
CA SER A 88 -17.94 -9.03 -5.73
C SER A 88 -17.78 -8.47 -4.32
N PRO A 89 -17.43 -9.28 -3.30
CA PRO A 89 -17.16 -8.79 -1.94
C PRO A 89 -16.02 -7.76 -1.85
N VAL A 90 -15.26 -7.58 -2.93
CA VAL A 90 -14.08 -6.70 -3.01
C VAL A 90 -14.35 -5.39 -3.77
N ASP A 91 -15.52 -5.26 -4.39
CA ASP A 91 -15.85 -4.09 -5.19
C ASP A 91 -16.28 -2.88 -4.33
N LEU A 92 -15.35 -1.93 -4.17
CA LEU A 92 -15.54 -0.69 -3.39
C LEU A 92 -15.90 0.51 -4.28
N LEU A 93 -16.18 0.31 -5.58
CA LEU A 93 -16.31 1.39 -6.56
C LEU A 93 -17.39 2.43 -6.22
N PHE A 94 -18.46 2.00 -5.56
CA PHE A 94 -19.57 2.85 -5.09
C PHE A 94 -19.16 3.92 -4.04
N LEU A 95 -18.05 3.72 -3.33
CA LEU A 95 -17.51 4.71 -2.38
C LEU A 95 -16.75 5.85 -3.09
N TYR A 96 -16.28 5.60 -4.32
CA TYR A 96 -15.48 6.53 -5.12
C TYR A 96 -16.30 7.27 -6.19
N SER A 97 -17.36 6.67 -6.73
CA SER A 97 -18.13 7.25 -7.85
C SER A 97 -19.64 7.06 -7.77
N SER A 98 -20.38 8.07 -8.24
CA SER A 98 -21.81 7.98 -8.61
C SER A 98 -21.93 7.39 -10.01
N MET A 99 -22.96 6.63 -10.32
CA MET A 99 -22.81 5.64 -11.40
C MET A 99 -24.14 5.17 -12.05
N ASP A 100 -24.27 5.08 -13.38
CA ASP A 100 -25.48 4.57 -14.10
C ASP A 100 -25.23 3.36 -15.05
N SER A 101 -26.24 2.46 -15.16
CA SER A 101 -26.41 1.15 -15.88
C SER A 101 -25.26 0.18 -16.27
N ASN A 102 -23.98 0.53 -16.16
CA ASN A 102 -22.82 -0.29 -16.52
C ASN A 102 -21.97 -0.76 -15.30
N GLY A 103 -22.59 -0.93 -14.11
CA GLY A 103 -21.97 -1.42 -12.85
C GLY A 103 -22.12 -0.50 -11.63
N THR A 104 -23.37 -0.17 -11.21
CA THR A 104 -23.64 1.26 -10.93
C THR A 104 -24.90 1.64 -10.07
N ILE A 105 -24.81 2.65 -9.17
CA ILE A 105 -25.95 3.34 -8.47
C ILE A 105 -25.91 4.88 -8.66
N GLN A 106 -26.98 5.46 -9.23
CA GLN A 106 -27.26 6.91 -9.25
C GLN A 106 -28.67 7.20 -8.72
N ILE A 107 -28.71 7.66 -7.48
CA ILE A 107 -29.74 8.62 -7.03
C ILE A 107 -28.97 9.93 -6.89
N PRO A 108 -29.10 10.91 -7.80
CA PRO A 108 -28.40 12.18 -7.64
C PRO A 108 -28.81 12.86 -6.33
N TRP A 109 -27.87 13.55 -5.67
CA TRP A 109 -28.15 14.19 -4.38
C TRP A 109 -29.36 15.11 -4.46
N ASN A 110 -30.43 14.74 -3.75
CA ASN A 110 -31.60 15.58 -3.58
C ASN A 110 -31.44 16.38 -2.28
N ASN A 111 -31.31 17.70 -2.43
CA ASN A 111 -31.10 18.62 -1.31
C ASN A 111 -32.31 18.73 -0.37
N ASP A 112 -33.53 18.64 -0.91
CA ASP A 112 -34.78 18.82 -0.14
C ASP A 112 -35.04 17.64 0.80
N TYR A 113 -34.73 16.42 0.35
CA TYR A 113 -34.84 15.21 1.16
C TYR A 113 -33.54 14.86 1.90
N GLN A 114 -32.42 15.49 1.55
CA GLN A 114 -31.06 15.12 1.98
C GLN A 114 -30.76 13.64 1.72
N ARG A 115 -31.03 13.16 0.50
CA ARG A 115 -30.87 11.74 0.10
C ARG A 115 -30.16 11.56 -1.23
N GLY A 116 -29.53 10.41 -1.39
CA GLY A 116 -28.87 9.96 -2.62
C GLY A 116 -27.36 9.94 -2.50
N TRP A 117 -26.68 9.91 -3.64
CA TRP A 117 -25.22 9.92 -3.69
C TRP A 117 -24.71 11.34 -3.43
N ARG A 118 -24.14 11.53 -2.24
CA ARG A 118 -23.51 12.77 -1.77
C ARG A 118 -21.98 12.74 -1.88
N GLY A 119 -21.43 11.68 -2.46
CA GLY A 119 -20.02 11.33 -2.42
C GLY A 119 -19.09 12.22 -3.25
N PRO A 120 -17.82 11.81 -3.41
CA PRO A 120 -17.24 10.54 -2.97
C PRO A 120 -17.17 10.42 -1.44
N TYR A 121 -17.33 9.19 -0.93
CA TYR A 121 -17.24 8.88 0.51
C TYR A 121 -15.84 8.46 0.94
N LEU A 122 -14.99 8.08 -0.02
CA LEU A 122 -13.54 7.94 0.13
C LEU A 122 -12.86 8.82 -0.92
N SER A 123 -11.92 9.68 -0.49
CA SER A 123 -11.20 10.62 -1.36
C SER A 123 -9.70 10.38 -1.25
N GLY A 124 -9.09 9.91 -2.35
CA GLY A 124 -7.66 9.56 -2.40
C GLY A 124 -7.33 8.22 -1.73
N GLY A 125 -6.06 7.85 -1.79
CA GLY A 125 -5.54 6.55 -1.34
C GLY A 125 -5.11 5.64 -2.49
N ASP A 126 -4.37 4.60 -2.15
CA ASP A 126 -3.77 3.61 -3.06
C ASP A 126 -4.81 2.62 -3.66
N SER A 127 -6.00 3.13 -4.02
CA SER A 127 -7.06 2.31 -4.59
C SER A 127 -6.75 1.89 -6.03
N GLY A 128 -6.41 0.62 -6.20
CA GLY A 128 -6.13 0.01 -7.49
C GLY A 128 -7.32 -0.74 -8.08
N LEU A 129 -7.04 -1.38 -9.21
CA LEU A 129 -7.86 -2.41 -9.81
C LEU A 129 -7.23 -3.77 -9.44
N VAL A 130 -8.02 -4.73 -8.96
CA VAL A 130 -7.53 -6.06 -8.53
C VAL A 130 -8.36 -7.16 -9.16
N ASP A 131 -7.72 -8.28 -9.52
CA ASP A 131 -8.41 -9.49 -9.96
C ASP A 131 -8.70 -10.42 -8.78
N ILE A 132 -9.79 -11.17 -8.91
CA ILE A 132 -10.23 -12.08 -7.86
C ILE A 132 -11.00 -13.24 -8.47
N GLY A 133 -10.86 -14.42 -7.87
CA GLY A 133 -11.67 -15.58 -8.21
C GLY A 133 -13.14 -15.35 -7.84
N ASN A 134 -14.05 -15.68 -8.78
CA ASN A 134 -15.49 -15.47 -8.61
C ASN A 134 -16.18 -16.43 -7.61
N GLN A 135 -15.46 -17.32 -6.92
CA GLN A 135 -16.04 -18.22 -5.93
C GLN A 135 -16.23 -17.59 -4.54
N LEU A 136 -15.59 -16.46 -4.22
CA LEU A 136 -15.86 -15.74 -2.98
C LEU A 136 -17.14 -14.90 -3.12
N ILE A 137 -18.19 -15.24 -2.36
CA ILE A 137 -19.47 -14.54 -2.42
C ILE A 137 -19.72 -13.68 -1.16
N SER A 138 -20.80 -12.89 -1.17
CA SER A 138 -21.05 -11.79 -0.23
C SER A 138 -21.38 -12.20 1.22
N ASP A 139 -21.60 -13.48 1.51
CA ASP A 139 -21.69 -14.01 2.89
C ASP A 139 -20.31 -14.39 3.47
N GLY A 140 -19.26 -14.43 2.64
CA GLY A 140 -17.91 -14.87 3.01
C GLY A 140 -17.65 -16.36 2.81
N SER A 141 -18.55 -17.13 2.19
CA SER A 141 -18.25 -18.48 1.72
C SER A 141 -17.44 -18.48 0.42
N GLY A 142 -16.72 -19.59 0.19
CA GLY A 142 -15.81 -19.74 -0.95
C GLY A 142 -14.41 -19.20 -0.66
N SER A 143 -13.70 -18.76 -1.69
CA SER A 143 -12.32 -18.28 -1.56
C SER A 143 -11.92 -17.37 -2.72
N PRO A 144 -11.14 -16.29 -2.48
CA PRO A 144 -10.73 -15.31 -3.49
C PRO A 144 -9.76 -15.87 -4.54
N LEU A 145 -9.26 -17.09 -4.37
CA LEU A 145 -8.20 -17.68 -5.20
C LEU A 145 -8.72 -18.64 -6.28
N PHE A 146 -10.03 -18.89 -6.33
CA PHE A 146 -10.63 -19.91 -7.18
C PHE A 146 -11.83 -19.38 -7.96
N GLY A 147 -12.07 -19.96 -9.14
CA GLY A 147 -13.13 -19.55 -10.06
C GLY A 147 -12.60 -18.92 -11.34
N ASP A 148 -13.49 -18.31 -12.10
CA ASP A 148 -13.11 -17.55 -13.30
C ASP A 148 -12.50 -16.20 -12.88
N MET A 149 -11.33 -15.88 -13.42
CA MET A 149 -10.51 -14.71 -13.05
C MET A 149 -10.88 -13.46 -13.88
N SER A 150 -12.11 -13.38 -14.39
CA SER A 150 -12.51 -12.40 -15.41
C SER A 150 -12.99 -11.04 -14.87
N SER A 151 -13.14 -10.91 -13.55
CA SER A 151 -13.65 -9.69 -12.92
C SER A 151 -12.54 -8.93 -12.20
N ILE A 152 -12.01 -7.91 -12.88
CA ILE A 152 -11.14 -6.90 -12.27
C ILE A 152 -12.04 -5.83 -11.63
N VAL A 153 -11.90 -5.60 -10.33
CA VAL A 153 -12.75 -4.70 -9.53
C VAL A 153 -11.93 -3.59 -8.84
N ARG A 154 -12.57 -2.47 -8.47
CA ARG A 154 -11.90 -1.44 -7.67
C ARG A 154 -11.84 -1.86 -6.21
N ALA A 155 -10.65 -1.89 -5.65
CA ALA A 155 -10.43 -2.25 -4.25
C ALA A 155 -9.43 -1.31 -3.56
N ILE A 156 -9.24 -1.52 -2.27
CA ILE A 156 -8.21 -0.88 -1.45
C ILE A 156 -7.28 -1.99 -0.96
N PRO A 157 -5.96 -1.88 -1.15
CA PRO A 157 -4.99 -2.82 -0.63
C PRO A 157 -4.83 -2.64 0.88
N ASP A 158 -4.60 -3.73 1.60
CA ASP A 158 -4.06 -3.71 2.95
C ASP A 158 -2.52 -3.52 2.91
N PRO A 159 -1.85 -3.20 4.03
CA PRO A 159 -0.44 -2.83 4.02
C PRO A 159 0.52 -4.04 3.95
N PHE A 160 0.02 -5.26 3.76
CA PHE A 160 0.82 -6.49 3.71
C PHE A 160 1.29 -6.77 2.27
N GLN A 161 2.43 -6.19 1.89
CA GLN A 161 3.00 -6.37 0.56
C GLN A 161 3.38 -7.84 0.29
N LEU A 162 2.61 -8.48 -0.60
CA LEU A 162 2.75 -9.87 -0.99
C LEU A 162 2.69 -10.00 -2.51
N MET A 163 3.35 -11.04 -3.05
CA MET A 163 3.26 -11.33 -4.47
C MET A 163 1.83 -11.79 -4.84
N PRO A 164 1.39 -11.56 -6.10
CA PRO A 164 0.23 -12.24 -6.66
C PRO A 164 0.36 -13.76 -6.50
N GLN A 165 -0.75 -14.47 -6.52
CA GLN A 165 -0.79 -15.93 -6.32
C GLN A 165 -1.28 -16.63 -7.58
N LYS A 166 -1.00 -17.93 -7.70
CA LYS A 166 -1.72 -18.80 -8.64
C LYS A 166 -1.93 -20.19 -8.07
N PHE A 167 -3.03 -20.81 -8.44
CA PHE A 167 -3.34 -22.18 -8.09
C PHE A 167 -2.78 -23.15 -9.14
N LYS A 168 -1.86 -24.03 -8.73
CA LYS A 168 -1.36 -25.11 -9.62
C LYS A 168 -2.19 -26.36 -9.41
N GLN A 169 -3.02 -26.71 -10.39
CA GLN A 169 -3.89 -27.89 -10.35
C GLN A 169 -3.08 -29.19 -10.11
N ASP A 170 -1.95 -29.38 -10.80
CA ASP A 170 -1.09 -30.57 -10.72
C ASP A 170 -0.62 -30.92 -9.30
N THR A 171 -0.35 -29.89 -8.48
CA THR A 171 0.16 -30.05 -7.11
C THR A 171 -0.87 -29.69 -6.04
N ARG A 172 -2.03 -29.15 -6.45
CA ARG A 172 -3.06 -28.54 -5.59
C ARG A 172 -2.48 -27.52 -4.60
N THR A 173 -1.44 -26.78 -5.01
CA THR A 173 -0.80 -25.77 -4.17
C THR A 173 -1.01 -24.36 -4.70
N ILE A 174 -1.12 -23.42 -3.77
CA ILE A 174 -1.04 -21.98 -4.02
C ILE A 174 0.45 -21.61 -4.04
N GLN A 175 0.90 -20.96 -5.12
CA GLN A 175 2.29 -20.53 -5.27
C GLN A 175 2.34 -19.04 -5.63
N ALA A 176 3.47 -18.38 -5.34
CA ALA A 176 3.70 -17.02 -5.83
C ALA A 176 3.66 -17.01 -7.36
N CYS A 177 2.98 -16.02 -7.91
CA CYS A 177 2.87 -15.77 -9.32
C CYS A 177 3.81 -14.62 -9.70
N ASN A 178 4.51 -14.80 -10.81
CA ASN A 178 5.34 -13.80 -11.45
C ASN A 178 5.20 -14.09 -12.94
N ASP A 179 4.05 -13.71 -13.50
CA ASP A 179 3.82 -13.80 -14.94
C ASP A 179 4.12 -12.44 -15.57
N PRO A 180 5.13 -12.34 -16.46
CA PRO A 180 5.42 -11.09 -17.14
C PRO A 180 4.47 -10.82 -18.32
N ASP A 181 3.62 -11.78 -18.71
CA ASP A 181 2.73 -11.67 -19.86
C ASP A 181 1.29 -11.32 -19.45
N PRO A 182 0.84 -10.06 -19.66
CA PRO A 182 -0.51 -9.62 -19.30
C PRO A 182 -1.60 -10.33 -20.13
N SER A 183 -1.27 -10.95 -21.26
CA SER A 183 -2.28 -11.61 -22.11
C SER A 183 -2.77 -12.94 -21.55
N THR A 184 -2.04 -13.53 -20.58
CA THR A 184 -2.36 -14.83 -20.01
C THR A 184 -3.23 -14.77 -18.76
N HIS A 185 -3.22 -13.65 -18.03
CA HIS A 185 -3.99 -13.39 -16.79
C HIS A 185 -4.15 -14.63 -15.88
N ASN A 186 -3.06 -15.33 -15.58
CA ASN A 186 -3.09 -16.58 -14.79
C ASN A 186 -2.71 -16.41 -13.31
N CYS A 187 -2.40 -15.18 -12.90
CA CYS A 187 -2.29 -14.80 -11.50
C CYS A 187 -3.68 -14.46 -10.93
N VAL A 188 -3.74 -14.31 -9.61
CA VAL A 188 -4.85 -13.72 -8.85
C VAL A 188 -4.28 -12.85 -7.74
N LEU A 189 -5.06 -11.85 -7.31
CA LEU A 189 -4.62 -10.80 -6.38
C LEU A 189 -3.43 -10.00 -6.97
N GLU A 190 -3.45 -9.86 -8.29
CA GLU A 190 -2.64 -8.97 -9.10
C GLU A 190 -3.31 -7.60 -9.16
N TRP A 191 -2.50 -6.53 -9.11
CA TRP A 191 -3.00 -5.16 -9.00
C TRP A 191 -2.53 -4.30 -10.17
N TRP A 192 -3.48 -3.60 -10.79
CA TRP A 192 -3.25 -2.64 -11.86
C TRP A 192 -3.56 -1.21 -11.41
N SER A 193 -2.84 -0.27 -12.03
CA SER A 193 -3.11 1.15 -11.91
C SER A 193 -4.45 1.53 -12.58
N VAL A 194 -5.16 2.47 -11.98
CA VAL A 194 -6.43 2.99 -12.49
C VAL A 194 -6.21 3.70 -13.82
N GLY A 195 -7.03 3.40 -14.83
CA GLY A 195 -6.91 4.03 -16.15
C GLY A 195 -5.87 3.38 -17.06
N THR A 196 -5.33 2.21 -16.69
CA THR A 196 -4.60 1.34 -17.62
C THR A 196 -5.51 0.97 -18.81
N THR A 197 -5.01 1.16 -20.03
CA THR A 197 -5.70 0.80 -21.28
C THR A 197 -4.73 0.10 -22.22
N SER A 198 -5.22 -0.46 -23.33
CA SER A 198 -4.36 -1.01 -24.39
C SER A 198 -3.42 0.02 -25.04
N SER A 199 -3.72 1.32 -24.92
CA SER A 199 -2.87 2.42 -25.41
C SER A 199 -1.93 3.01 -24.35
N ASN A 200 -2.20 2.77 -23.06
CA ASN A 200 -1.37 3.18 -21.93
C ASN A 200 -1.19 1.99 -20.99
N TYR A 201 -0.51 0.95 -21.49
CA TYR A 201 -0.24 -0.26 -20.72
C TYR A 201 0.80 0.04 -19.63
N GLN A 202 0.39 -0.12 -18.38
CA GLN A 202 1.29 -0.16 -17.23
C GLN A 202 1.30 -1.59 -16.70
N PRO A 203 2.48 -2.19 -16.47
CA PRO A 203 2.55 -3.53 -15.91
C PRO A 203 1.98 -3.56 -14.49
N PRO A 204 1.39 -4.69 -14.07
CA PRO A 204 0.87 -4.84 -12.71
C PRO A 204 1.97 -4.75 -11.65
N HIS A 205 1.55 -4.46 -10.41
CA HIS A 205 2.45 -4.37 -9.27
C HIS A 205 2.95 -5.76 -8.84
N GLN A 206 4.27 -5.97 -8.86
CA GLN A 206 4.92 -7.25 -8.53
C GLN A 206 4.68 -7.73 -7.10
N ALA A 207 4.45 -6.81 -6.17
CA ALA A 207 4.04 -7.09 -4.80
C ALA A 207 3.16 -5.94 -4.31
N TYR A 208 2.04 -6.28 -3.67
CA TYR A 208 1.04 -5.32 -3.21
C TYR A 208 0.18 -5.93 -2.08
N GLY A 209 -0.71 -5.14 -1.50
CA GLY A 209 -1.62 -5.60 -0.45
C GLY A 209 -2.61 -6.68 -0.91
N ARG A 210 -3.32 -7.27 0.05
CA ARG A 210 -4.57 -7.98 -0.25
C ARG A 210 -5.75 -7.02 -0.19
N PRO A 211 -6.80 -7.23 -1.00
CA PRO A 211 -7.98 -6.38 -0.94
C PRO A 211 -8.72 -6.55 0.38
N TYR A 212 -9.26 -5.46 0.93
CA TYR A 212 -10.28 -5.54 1.97
C TYR A 212 -11.56 -6.17 1.41
N LEU A 213 -12.09 -7.16 2.14
CA LEU A 213 -13.29 -7.93 1.79
C LEU A 213 -14.49 -7.42 2.59
N LEU A 214 -15.63 -7.22 1.95
CA LEU A 214 -16.89 -6.75 2.55
C LEU A 214 -17.96 -7.84 2.49
N PHE A 215 -18.34 -8.35 3.66
CA PHE A 215 -19.36 -9.40 3.80
C PHE A 215 -20.60 -8.92 4.55
N ASP A 216 -21.74 -9.51 4.21
CA ASP A 216 -23.01 -9.43 4.93
C ASP A 216 -23.52 -8.01 5.25
N LEU A 217 -23.17 -6.99 4.44
CA LEU A 217 -23.42 -5.57 4.75
C LEU A 217 -24.88 -5.23 5.13
N ASN A 218 -25.85 -5.98 4.60
CA ASN A 218 -27.27 -5.81 4.87
C ASN A 218 -27.75 -6.49 6.18
N THR A 219 -26.97 -7.40 6.76
CA THR A 219 -27.26 -8.15 7.98
C THR A 219 -26.48 -7.57 9.15
N LYS A 220 -27.16 -6.89 10.08
CA LYS A 220 -26.53 -6.06 11.12
C LYS A 220 -25.44 -6.80 11.91
N ASP A 221 -25.73 -8.02 12.37
CA ASP A 221 -24.85 -8.72 13.30
C ASP A 221 -23.74 -9.54 12.59
N HIS A 222 -23.80 -9.67 11.26
CA HIS A 222 -22.82 -10.39 10.43
C HIS A 222 -21.92 -9.46 9.61
N ALA A 223 -22.37 -8.23 9.33
CA ALA A 223 -21.70 -7.27 8.46
C ALA A 223 -20.27 -6.95 8.95
N ARG A 224 -19.28 -7.29 8.12
CA ARG A 224 -17.86 -7.22 8.49
C ARG A 224 -16.97 -6.81 7.33
N ILE A 225 -15.91 -6.10 7.68
CA ILE A 225 -14.74 -5.82 6.84
C ILE A 225 -13.66 -6.82 7.25
N VAL A 226 -13.01 -7.48 6.29
CA VAL A 226 -11.93 -8.44 6.54
C VAL A 226 -10.68 -8.04 5.75
N SER A 227 -9.50 -8.11 6.37
CA SER A 227 -8.21 -8.19 5.67
C SER A 227 -7.63 -9.59 5.87
N MET A 228 -6.98 -10.10 4.83
CA MET A 228 -6.37 -11.44 4.77
C MET A 228 -5.06 -11.57 5.58
N GLY A 229 -4.78 -10.58 6.43
CA GLY A 229 -3.67 -10.58 7.38
C GLY A 229 -2.27 -10.68 6.76
N PRO A 230 -1.23 -10.85 7.62
CA PRO A 230 0.15 -11.00 7.17
C PRO A 230 0.42 -12.25 6.33
N ASN A 231 -0.42 -13.29 6.41
CA ASN A 231 -0.30 -14.49 5.58
C ASN A 231 -0.84 -14.29 4.14
N GLY A 232 -1.72 -13.29 3.94
CA GLY A 232 -2.38 -12.97 2.68
C GLY A 232 -3.18 -14.10 2.06
N ARG A 233 -3.86 -14.88 2.89
CA ARG A 233 -4.81 -15.96 2.59
C ARG A 233 -6.11 -15.67 3.35
N TYR A 234 -7.23 -15.98 2.73
CA TYR A 234 -8.52 -15.85 3.39
C TYR A 234 -8.83 -17.16 4.11
N ASP A 235 -8.86 -17.12 5.45
CA ASP A 235 -9.15 -18.26 6.32
C ASP A 235 -10.60 -18.23 6.83
N GLY A 236 -11.36 -17.17 6.51
CA GLY A 236 -12.76 -17.00 6.86
C GLY A 236 -13.77 -17.91 6.12
N ARG A 237 -15.03 -17.80 6.55
CA ARG A 237 -16.20 -18.46 5.94
C ARG A 237 -17.48 -17.64 6.15
N ALA A 238 -18.59 -18.13 5.60
CA ALA A 238 -19.92 -17.66 5.98
C ALA A 238 -20.22 -17.91 7.47
N LEU A 239 -20.86 -16.93 8.11
CA LEU A 239 -21.29 -17.01 9.50
C LEU A 239 -22.62 -17.76 9.61
N THR A 240 -22.74 -18.60 10.64
CA THR A 240 -24.01 -19.24 11.02
C THR A 240 -24.91 -18.26 11.79
N SER A 241 -26.19 -18.60 11.98
CA SER A 241 -27.16 -17.75 12.69
C SER A 241 -26.81 -17.41 14.13
N ASP A 242 -25.93 -18.21 14.75
CA ASP A 242 -25.56 -18.10 16.16
C ASP A 242 -24.22 -17.36 16.34
N GLU A 243 -23.58 -16.98 15.23
CA GLU A 243 -22.31 -16.27 15.19
C GLU A 243 -22.51 -14.77 14.95
N THR A 244 -21.44 -13.99 15.14
CA THR A 244 -21.44 -12.55 14.90
C THR A 244 -20.21 -12.14 14.13
N CYS A 245 -20.18 -10.90 13.63
CA CYS A 245 -19.03 -10.26 13.01
C CYS A 245 -17.75 -10.23 13.89
N HIS A 246 -17.83 -10.60 15.18
CA HIS A 246 -16.67 -10.74 16.06
C HIS A 246 -15.98 -12.12 15.97
N SER A 247 -16.53 -13.10 15.24
CA SER A 247 -15.86 -14.38 14.99
C SER A 247 -14.52 -14.15 14.27
N GLN A 248 -13.43 -14.64 14.87
CA GLN A 248 -12.07 -14.53 14.33
C GLN A 248 -11.67 -15.80 13.56
N PHE A 249 -10.92 -15.63 12.48
CA PHE A 249 -10.47 -16.71 11.61
C PHE A 249 -8.95 -16.63 11.44
N ASN A 250 -8.22 -17.43 12.21
CA ASN A 250 -6.75 -17.48 12.19
C ASN A 250 -6.09 -16.08 12.36
N ASP A 251 -5.35 -15.57 11.36
CA ASP A 251 -4.76 -14.22 11.36
C ASP A 251 -5.50 -13.18 10.51
N ASP A 252 -6.70 -13.51 10.00
CA ASP A 252 -7.59 -12.55 9.33
C ASP A 252 -8.01 -11.43 10.31
N LEU A 253 -7.83 -10.18 9.89
CA LEU A 253 -8.29 -9.02 10.65
C LEU A 253 -9.77 -8.78 10.35
N VAL A 254 -10.63 -8.86 11.37
CA VAL A 254 -12.08 -8.65 11.23
C VAL A 254 -12.54 -7.39 11.98
N LEU A 255 -13.32 -6.53 11.30
CA LEU A 255 -13.97 -5.36 11.88
C LEU A 255 -15.48 -5.37 11.57
N CYS A 256 -16.31 -5.39 12.61
CA CYS A 256 -17.75 -5.20 12.50
C CYS A 256 -18.10 -3.84 11.89
N VAL A 257 -19.07 -3.82 10.96
CA VAL A 257 -19.53 -2.58 10.31
C VAL A 257 -20.44 -1.76 11.25
N TYR A 258 -21.27 -2.41 12.05
CA TYR A 258 -22.20 -1.76 13.00
C TYR A 258 -21.61 -1.65 14.40
#